data_AF-A0AAJ6DH56-F1
#
_entry.id   AF-A0AAJ6DH56-F1
#
_cell.length_a   1.000
_cell.length_b   1.000
_cell.length_c   1.000
_cell.angle_alpha   90.00
_cell.angle_beta   90.00
_cell.angle_gamma   90.00
#
_symmetry.space_group_name_H-M   'P 1'
#
loop_
_entity.id
_entity.type
_entity.pdbx_description
1 polymer ?
#
loop_
_entity_poly.entity_id
_entity_poly.type
_entity_poly.pdbx_seq_one_letter_code
_entity_poly.pdbx_strand_id
1 'polypeptide(L)'
;MTAGATTPLLDDVTGARQELTVVLPARLRRTPTWPEGPFPFELGSRRTDTRTRATYFAPASARALYGSPGRPCRWHQPLDVKHEGVRLLGVELLRAATARDPEHALAVLHFTVETPILPVLRTLAARDPATIGEPLPGLTGPFDPAVLLAGVADVQDPTAPFALARPYTIAFLSPTERHTPALREGPEGRLPATADHWLWQLASRSNPQDFPLAPETAADHVRDAVRISADWSALVLRQGAAFLGHRPDSGDGDFYGFGALHSRTIYLDALLLGALQRDHIDELTDELSEVFTSPRRLAGRVAALERSIALFRSGYWRQHLTAHGPANELLLAFQNQHRLPARFNEILAEAADYSRLVQTQESQQISGALGVLTVLGLPLGTALGILQVLGDDSLPHLLVALALSVAATAGVLTTRYGRLVLSSLRGGKGGSAR
;
A
#
# COMPACT_ATOMS: atom_id res chain seq x y z
N MET A 1 4.77 55.15 -0.01
CA MET A 1 4.14 54.38 -1.10
C MET A 1 5.20 53.45 -1.67
N THR A 2 5.39 52.30 -1.04
CA THR A 2 6.30 51.25 -1.51
C THR A 2 5.63 50.52 -2.67
N ALA A 3 6.34 50.40 -3.79
CA ALA A 3 5.91 49.63 -4.95
C ALA A 3 5.47 48.24 -4.47
N GLY A 4 4.24 47.83 -4.83
CA GLY A 4 3.72 46.51 -4.50
C GLY A 4 4.63 45.46 -5.11
N ALA A 5 5.43 44.79 -4.29
CA ALA A 5 6.18 43.64 -4.72
C ALA A 5 5.17 42.59 -5.18
N THR A 6 5.10 42.35 -6.49
CA THR A 6 4.27 41.29 -7.07
C THR A 6 4.71 39.97 -6.46
N THR A 7 3.77 39.22 -5.88
CA THR A 7 4.04 37.88 -5.34
C THR A 7 4.67 37.03 -6.43
N PRO A 8 5.88 36.47 -6.24
CA PRO A 8 6.53 35.66 -7.26
C PRO A 8 5.65 34.46 -7.63
N LEU A 9 5.69 34.05 -8.90
CA LEU A 9 5.07 32.81 -9.34
C LEU A 9 6.03 31.65 -9.08
N LEU A 10 5.47 30.52 -8.66
CA LEU A 10 6.25 29.31 -8.40
C LEU A 10 6.91 28.75 -9.66
N ASP A 11 6.32 28.98 -10.84
CA ASP A 11 6.83 28.55 -12.14
C ASP A 11 8.20 29.18 -12.50
N ASP A 12 8.58 30.29 -11.85
CA ASP A 12 9.80 31.06 -12.17
C ASP A 12 10.87 30.97 -11.07
N VAL A 13 10.65 30.16 -10.03
CA VAL A 13 11.55 30.08 -8.87
C VAL A 13 12.90 29.48 -9.26
N THR A 14 13.96 30.25 -9.07
CA THR A 14 15.35 29.87 -9.36
C THR A 14 16.29 30.27 -8.22
N GLY A 15 17.49 29.68 -8.19
CA GLY A 15 18.50 29.96 -7.15
C GLY A 15 18.13 29.46 -5.75
N ALA A 16 17.01 28.76 -5.63
CA ALA A 16 16.53 28.07 -4.43
C ALA A 16 17.06 26.63 -4.39
N ARG A 17 17.21 26.04 -3.19
CA ARG A 17 17.45 24.60 -3.07
C ARG A 17 16.18 23.86 -3.48
N GLN A 18 16.29 23.09 -4.55
CA GLN A 18 15.19 22.34 -5.11
C GLN A 18 15.61 20.88 -5.26
N GLU A 19 14.83 20.00 -4.64
CA GLU A 19 15.09 18.58 -4.62
C GLU A 19 13.82 17.82 -5.00
N LEU A 20 14.02 16.79 -5.79
CA LEU A 20 12.96 15.94 -6.28
C LEU A 20 13.35 14.48 -6.01
N THR A 21 12.38 13.71 -5.55
CA THR A 21 12.46 12.25 -5.53
C THR A 21 11.28 11.70 -6.33
N VAL A 22 11.53 10.74 -7.20
CA VAL A 22 10.51 10.12 -8.05
C VAL A 22 10.41 8.65 -7.69
N VAL A 23 9.20 8.17 -7.41
CA VAL A 23 8.91 6.77 -7.08
C VAL A 23 8.08 6.14 -8.20
N LEU A 24 8.53 5.01 -8.72
CA LEU A 24 7.94 4.28 -9.83
C LEU A 24 7.68 2.83 -9.42
N PRO A 25 6.55 2.21 -9.83
CA PRO A 25 6.41 0.76 -9.76
C PRO A 25 7.40 0.09 -10.70
N ALA A 26 8.03 -0.98 -10.24
CA ALA A 26 9.01 -1.76 -10.99
C ALA A 26 8.83 -3.25 -10.73
N ARG A 27 9.34 -4.08 -11.63
CA ARG A 27 9.35 -5.53 -11.55
C ARG A 27 10.79 -6.02 -11.56
N LEU A 28 11.22 -6.63 -10.46
CA LEU A 28 12.57 -7.16 -10.33
C LEU A 28 12.74 -8.40 -11.22
N ARG A 29 13.70 -8.36 -12.14
CA ARG A 29 14.11 -9.52 -12.94
C ARG A 29 15.03 -10.46 -12.16
N ARG A 30 15.81 -9.87 -11.24
CA ARG A 30 16.75 -10.58 -10.36
C ARG A 30 17.05 -9.71 -9.15
N THR A 31 17.64 -10.33 -8.13
CA THR A 31 18.23 -9.56 -7.03
C THR A 31 19.37 -8.68 -7.55
N PRO A 32 19.36 -7.37 -7.29
CA PRO A 32 20.44 -6.47 -7.70
C PRO A 32 21.77 -6.88 -7.08
N THR A 33 22.87 -6.73 -7.82
CA THR A 33 24.25 -6.85 -7.28
C THR A 33 24.76 -5.54 -6.68
N TRP A 34 23.85 -4.60 -6.47
CA TRP A 34 24.12 -3.28 -5.92
C TRP A 34 24.35 -3.36 -4.40
N PRO A 35 24.99 -2.35 -3.80
CA PRO A 35 25.04 -2.21 -2.35
C PRO A 35 23.66 -2.32 -1.69
N GLU A 36 23.59 -3.09 -0.60
CA GLU A 36 22.38 -3.26 0.21
C GLU A 36 22.06 -1.99 1.01
N GLY A 37 20.77 -1.74 1.22
CA GLY A 37 20.25 -0.58 1.93
C GLY A 37 19.84 0.57 1.00
N PRO A 38 19.22 1.62 1.56
CA PRO A 38 18.81 2.78 0.81
C PRO A 38 20.02 3.64 0.41
N PHE A 39 19.82 4.61 -0.47
CA PHE A 39 20.88 5.52 -0.88
C PHE A 39 21.35 6.35 0.34
N PRO A 40 22.66 6.34 0.67
CA PRO A 40 23.17 7.06 1.81
C PRO A 40 23.41 8.54 1.44
N PHE A 41 22.66 9.44 2.05
CA PHE A 41 22.94 10.87 1.98
C PHE A 41 23.82 11.33 3.14
N GLU A 42 24.70 12.29 2.86
CA GLU A 42 25.65 12.85 3.81
C GLU A 42 25.41 14.34 4.02
N LEU A 43 25.49 14.80 5.27
CA LEU A 43 25.41 16.21 5.67
C LEU A 43 26.36 16.44 6.84
N GLY A 44 27.52 17.05 6.57
CA GLY A 44 28.59 17.19 7.55
C GLY A 44 29.05 15.82 8.07
N SER A 45 28.96 15.59 9.38
CA SER A 45 29.29 14.29 10.00
C SER A 45 28.14 13.27 9.98
N ARG A 46 26.95 13.64 9.49
CA ARG A 46 25.78 12.76 9.49
C ARG A 46 25.71 11.97 8.19
N ARG A 47 25.56 10.65 8.31
CA ARG A 47 25.29 9.74 7.20
C ARG A 47 23.99 8.98 7.44
N THR A 48 23.11 8.98 6.44
CA THR A 48 21.77 8.40 6.51
C THR A 48 21.71 7.03 5.82
N ASP A 49 22.45 6.07 6.37
CA ASP A 49 22.41 4.68 5.93
C ASP A 49 21.29 3.86 6.61
N THR A 50 21.18 2.57 6.28
CA THR A 50 20.23 1.64 6.92
C THR A 50 20.29 1.69 8.44
N ARG A 51 21.51 1.70 9.02
CA ARG A 51 21.69 1.65 10.47
C ARG A 51 21.14 2.91 11.13
N THR A 52 21.46 4.08 10.59
CA THR A 52 20.96 5.36 11.12
C THR A 52 19.46 5.49 10.91
N ARG A 53 18.94 5.16 9.73
CA ARG A 53 17.50 5.33 9.42
C ARG A 53 16.64 4.35 10.20
N ALA A 54 17.09 3.12 10.43
CA ALA A 54 16.35 2.13 11.21
C ALA A 54 16.04 2.55 12.65
N THR A 55 16.83 3.44 13.26
CA THR A 55 16.57 3.92 14.63
C THR A 55 15.31 4.80 14.73
N TYR A 56 14.88 5.39 13.60
CA TYR A 56 13.69 6.20 13.54
C TYR A 56 12.41 5.37 13.52
N PHE A 57 12.51 4.08 13.17
CA PHE A 57 11.36 3.21 12.92
C PHE A 57 11.24 2.09 13.94
N ALA A 58 10.00 1.68 14.22
CA ALA A 58 9.74 0.46 14.94
C ALA A 58 10.37 -0.74 14.20
N PRO A 59 10.83 -1.79 14.91
CA PRO A 59 11.56 -2.89 14.29
C PRO A 59 10.85 -3.60 13.12
N ALA A 60 9.52 -3.67 13.15
CA ALA A 60 8.74 -4.27 12.06
C ALA A 60 8.80 -3.42 10.78
N SER A 61 8.59 -2.12 10.91
CA SER A 61 8.65 -1.15 9.81
C SER A 61 10.06 -1.05 9.23
N ALA A 62 11.08 -1.06 10.10
CA ALA A 62 12.47 -1.11 9.66
C ALA A 62 12.77 -2.37 8.83
N ARG A 63 12.24 -3.54 9.24
CA ARG A 63 12.38 -4.77 8.45
C ARG A 63 11.65 -4.70 7.10
N ALA A 64 10.48 -4.07 7.04
CA ALA A 64 9.77 -3.86 5.79
C ALA A 64 10.54 -2.96 4.81
N LEU A 65 11.18 -1.90 5.33
CA LEU A 65 11.88 -0.90 4.52
C LEU A 65 13.33 -1.26 4.17
N TYR A 66 14.01 -2.04 5.01
CA TYR A 66 15.45 -2.31 4.86
C TYR A 66 15.80 -3.80 4.82
N GLY A 67 14.85 -4.67 5.13
CA GLY A 67 15.04 -6.11 5.14
C GLY A 67 15.54 -6.63 6.47
N SER A 68 16.06 -7.86 6.46
CA SER A 68 16.69 -8.51 7.62
C SER A 68 18.07 -9.02 7.23
N PRO A 69 18.98 -9.29 8.19
CA PRO A 69 20.28 -9.88 7.88
C PRO A 69 20.13 -11.14 7.01
N GLY A 70 20.84 -11.18 5.87
CA GLY A 70 20.75 -12.27 4.88
C GLY A 70 19.51 -12.26 3.99
N ARG A 71 18.62 -11.28 4.15
CA ARG A 71 17.41 -11.06 3.33
C ARG A 71 17.18 -9.55 3.10
N PRO A 72 18.07 -8.88 2.32
CA PRO A 72 17.87 -7.49 1.96
C PRO A 72 16.61 -7.33 1.10
N CYS A 73 15.89 -6.23 1.31
CA CYS A 73 14.77 -5.83 0.45
C CYS A 73 15.02 -4.49 -0.23
N ARG A 74 16.15 -3.83 0.03
CA ARG A 74 16.47 -2.52 -0.54
C ARG A 74 17.90 -2.45 -1.00
N TRP A 75 18.14 -1.83 -2.14
CA TRP A 75 19.45 -1.64 -2.73
C TRP A 75 19.56 -0.25 -3.33
N HIS A 76 20.78 0.24 -3.53
CA HIS A 76 21.02 1.53 -4.17
C HIS A 76 22.20 1.51 -5.14
N GLN A 77 22.11 2.33 -6.17
CA GLN A 77 23.21 2.59 -7.10
C GLN A 77 23.45 4.10 -7.18
N PRO A 78 24.62 4.58 -6.74
CA PRO A 78 25.03 5.96 -6.98
C PRO A 78 25.19 6.24 -8.46
N LEU A 79 24.68 7.39 -8.88
CA LEU A 79 24.78 7.89 -10.24
C LEU A 79 25.12 9.37 -10.17
N ASP A 80 25.79 9.88 -11.19
CA ASP A 80 26.05 11.31 -11.29
C ASP A 80 25.81 11.76 -12.73
N VAL A 81 24.54 12.02 -13.03
CA VAL A 81 24.08 12.31 -14.39
C VAL A 81 23.33 13.62 -14.38
N LYS A 82 23.82 14.61 -15.13
CA LYS A 82 23.22 15.93 -15.26
C LYS A 82 22.69 16.14 -16.67
N HIS A 83 21.45 16.59 -16.79
CA HIS A 83 20.78 16.87 -18.05
C HIS A 83 19.73 17.96 -17.85
N GLU A 84 19.72 19.00 -18.70
CA GLU A 84 18.73 20.09 -18.69
C GLU A 84 18.49 20.74 -17.30
N GLY A 85 19.57 20.97 -16.54
CA GLY A 85 19.49 21.57 -15.20
C GLY A 85 18.93 20.66 -14.11
N VAL A 86 18.71 19.38 -14.40
CA VAL A 86 18.37 18.34 -13.43
C VAL A 86 19.57 17.41 -13.27
N ARG A 87 19.87 16.98 -12.04
CA ARG A 87 20.98 16.05 -11.76
C ARG A 87 20.49 14.87 -10.93
N LEU A 88 20.60 13.67 -11.48
CA LEU A 88 20.36 12.40 -10.80
C LEU A 88 21.57 12.03 -9.93
N LEU A 89 21.33 11.84 -8.63
CA LEU A 89 22.32 11.47 -7.61
C LEU A 89 22.43 9.95 -7.40
N GLY A 90 21.37 9.23 -7.75
CA GLY A 90 21.31 7.80 -7.53
C GLY A 90 19.92 7.25 -7.64
N VAL A 91 19.86 5.94 -7.75
CA VAL A 91 18.63 5.15 -7.77
C VAL A 91 18.60 4.17 -6.60
N GLU A 92 17.40 3.86 -6.14
CA GLU A 92 17.15 2.77 -5.20
C GLU A 92 16.12 1.81 -5.79
N LEU A 93 16.22 0.56 -5.38
CA LEU A 93 15.18 -0.45 -5.58
C LEU A 93 14.73 -0.94 -4.21
N LEU A 94 13.44 -0.84 -3.91
CA LEU A 94 12.79 -1.42 -2.75
C LEU A 94 11.88 -2.53 -3.21
N ARG A 95 12.18 -3.78 -2.85
CA ARG A 95 11.30 -4.93 -3.05
C ARG A 95 10.03 -4.71 -2.24
N ALA A 96 8.90 -4.71 -2.95
CA ALA A 96 7.55 -4.50 -2.43
C ALA A 96 6.70 -5.77 -2.64
N ALA A 97 7.37 -6.92 -2.67
CA ALA A 97 6.78 -8.20 -3.05
C ALA A 97 5.53 -8.53 -2.24
N THR A 98 4.47 -8.86 -2.96
CA THR A 98 3.22 -9.42 -2.45
C THR A 98 3.20 -10.94 -2.69
N ALA A 99 2.25 -11.67 -2.13
CA ALA A 99 2.11 -13.10 -2.43
C ALA A 99 1.71 -13.33 -3.90
N ARG A 100 0.92 -12.42 -4.49
CA ARG A 100 0.52 -12.44 -5.90
C ARG A 100 1.59 -11.93 -6.85
N ASP A 101 2.35 -10.90 -6.46
CA ASP A 101 3.41 -10.32 -7.26
C ASP A 101 4.75 -10.36 -6.49
N PRO A 102 5.46 -11.51 -6.52
CA PRO A 102 6.72 -11.68 -5.80
C PRO A 102 7.88 -10.85 -6.39
N GLU A 103 7.69 -10.34 -7.61
CA GLU A 103 8.68 -9.55 -8.33
C GLU A 103 8.41 -8.04 -8.19
N HIS A 104 7.28 -7.64 -7.58
CA HIS A 104 6.94 -6.24 -7.35
C HIS A 104 8.01 -5.49 -6.54
N ALA A 105 8.31 -4.29 -6.99
CA ALA A 105 9.25 -3.37 -6.37
C ALA A 105 8.89 -1.92 -6.66
N LEU A 106 9.55 -1.02 -5.95
CA LEU A 106 9.52 0.41 -6.17
C LEU A 106 10.93 0.87 -6.55
N ALA A 107 11.05 1.54 -7.69
CA ALA A 107 12.25 2.27 -8.06
C ALA A 107 12.16 3.71 -7.54
N VAL A 108 13.23 4.20 -6.91
CA VAL A 108 13.30 5.55 -6.34
C VAL A 108 14.46 6.29 -6.98
N LEU A 109 14.20 7.41 -7.64
CA LEU A 109 15.21 8.24 -8.31
C LEU A 109 15.36 9.55 -7.55
N HIS A 110 16.59 9.95 -7.25
CA HIS A 110 16.89 11.16 -6.46
C HIS A 110 17.54 12.26 -7.29
N PHE A 111 16.89 13.41 -7.44
CA PHE A 111 17.31 14.50 -8.32
C PHE A 111 17.50 15.86 -7.63
N THR A 112 18.65 16.51 -7.77
CA THR A 112 18.72 17.97 -7.52
C THR A 112 18.28 18.72 -8.76
N VAL A 113 17.55 19.82 -8.56
CA VAL A 113 16.96 20.62 -9.65
C VAL A 113 17.51 22.05 -9.58
N GLU A 114 18.12 22.52 -10.65
CA GLU A 114 18.67 23.89 -10.76
C GLU A 114 17.70 24.83 -11.50
N THR A 115 16.79 24.27 -12.29
CA THR A 115 15.68 24.96 -12.97
C THR A 115 14.46 25.09 -12.04
N PRO A 116 13.41 25.85 -12.40
CA PRO A 116 12.17 25.85 -11.62
C PRO A 116 11.57 24.44 -11.53
N ILE A 117 11.31 23.98 -10.30
CA ILE A 117 10.85 22.60 -10.05
C ILE A 117 9.42 22.35 -10.49
N LEU A 118 8.54 23.36 -10.48
CA LEU A 118 7.12 23.17 -10.82
C LEU A 118 6.92 22.72 -12.29
N PRO A 119 7.57 23.33 -13.30
CA PRO A 119 7.58 22.79 -14.66
C PRO A 119 8.01 21.33 -14.74
N VAL A 120 9.10 20.95 -14.06
CA VAL A 120 9.58 19.55 -14.03
C VAL A 120 8.52 18.61 -13.46
N LEU A 121 7.87 18.99 -12.36
CA LEU A 121 6.78 18.24 -11.75
C LEU A 121 5.57 18.10 -12.67
N ARG A 122 5.19 19.18 -13.38
CA ARG A 122 4.09 19.20 -14.35
C ARG A 122 4.37 18.29 -15.53
N THR A 123 5.60 18.29 -16.04
CA THR A 123 6.05 17.35 -17.07
C THR A 123 5.92 15.91 -16.58
N LEU A 124 6.47 15.55 -15.42
CA LEU A 124 6.33 14.21 -14.81
C LEU A 124 4.87 13.80 -14.56
N ALA A 125 4.00 14.79 -14.34
CA ALA A 125 2.57 14.60 -14.20
C ALA A 125 1.82 14.57 -15.54
N ALA A 126 2.50 14.52 -16.69
CA ALA A 126 1.97 14.58 -18.05
C ALA A 126 0.98 15.74 -18.26
N ARG A 127 1.27 16.91 -17.68
CA ARG A 127 0.48 18.14 -17.82
C ARG A 127 1.08 19.11 -18.82
N ASP A 128 2.30 18.85 -19.26
CA ASP A 128 2.92 19.60 -20.34
C ASP A 128 2.39 19.07 -21.70
N PRO A 129 1.71 19.91 -22.51
CA PRO A 129 1.23 19.53 -23.83
C PRO A 129 2.29 18.90 -24.74
N ALA A 130 3.56 19.30 -24.58
CA ALA A 130 4.67 18.79 -25.39
C ALA A 130 4.98 17.31 -25.12
N THR A 131 4.56 16.79 -23.96
CA THR A 131 4.87 15.42 -23.50
C THR A 131 3.63 14.52 -23.42
N ILE A 132 2.49 14.98 -23.95
CA ILE A 132 1.26 14.21 -23.99
C ILE A 132 1.46 12.97 -24.87
N GLY A 133 1.33 11.79 -24.27
CA GLY A 133 1.46 10.50 -24.96
C GLY A 133 2.79 9.78 -24.72
N GLU A 134 3.77 10.43 -24.07
CA GLU A 134 4.97 9.74 -23.60
C GLU A 134 4.60 8.79 -22.44
N PRO A 135 5.14 7.55 -22.39
CA PRO A 135 4.86 6.59 -21.31
C PRO A 135 5.29 7.12 -19.93
N LEU A 136 6.47 7.73 -19.85
CA LEU A 136 7.05 8.33 -18.64
C LEU A 136 7.58 9.74 -18.96
N PRO A 137 6.70 10.75 -19.07
CA PRO A 137 7.07 12.11 -19.44
C PRO A 137 8.17 12.69 -18.55
N GLY A 138 9.20 13.29 -19.15
CA GLY A 138 10.32 13.89 -18.42
C GLY A 138 11.33 12.90 -17.83
N LEU A 139 11.13 11.59 -17.96
CA LEU A 139 12.10 10.55 -17.64
C LEU A 139 12.57 9.87 -18.93
N THR A 140 13.25 10.64 -19.78
CA THR A 140 13.74 10.20 -21.09
C THR A 140 15.25 10.37 -21.20
N GLY A 141 15.85 9.80 -22.27
CA GLY A 141 17.27 9.90 -22.53
C GLY A 141 18.12 9.37 -21.37
N PRO A 142 19.01 10.18 -20.77
CA PRO A 142 19.87 9.74 -19.66
C PRO A 142 19.10 9.44 -18.36
N PHE A 143 17.84 9.86 -18.25
CA PHE A 143 16.97 9.58 -17.11
C PHE A 143 15.95 8.47 -17.38
N ASP A 144 16.01 7.84 -18.56
CA ASP A 144 15.11 6.73 -18.91
C ASP A 144 15.27 5.56 -17.92
N PRO A 145 14.22 5.20 -17.15
CA PRO A 145 14.29 4.12 -16.18
C PRO A 145 14.63 2.76 -16.82
N ALA A 146 14.28 2.53 -18.09
CA ALA A 146 14.65 1.31 -18.79
C ALA A 146 16.17 1.20 -18.98
N VAL A 147 16.85 2.33 -19.14
CA VAL A 147 18.32 2.41 -19.22
C VAL A 147 18.92 2.32 -17.81
N LEU A 148 18.40 3.07 -16.85
CA LEU A 148 18.93 3.14 -15.49
C LEU A 148 18.83 1.80 -14.74
N LEU A 149 17.76 1.04 -14.98
CA LEU A 149 17.47 -0.24 -14.32
C LEU A 149 17.83 -1.45 -15.20
N ALA A 150 18.54 -1.21 -16.31
CA ALA A 150 18.82 -2.22 -17.32
C ALA A 150 19.40 -3.51 -16.72
N GLY A 151 18.72 -4.63 -17.02
CA GLY A 151 19.12 -5.94 -16.56
C GLY A 151 18.90 -6.22 -15.07
N VAL A 152 18.24 -5.33 -14.31
CA VAL A 152 17.91 -5.53 -12.89
C VAL A 152 16.40 -5.50 -12.67
N ALA A 153 15.72 -4.48 -13.20
CA ALA A 153 14.28 -4.33 -13.08
C ALA A 153 13.68 -3.70 -14.33
N ASP A 154 12.41 -3.97 -14.57
CA ASP A 154 11.60 -3.28 -15.57
C ASP A 154 10.64 -2.32 -14.88
N VAL A 155 10.42 -1.14 -15.45
CA VAL A 155 9.30 -0.29 -15.03
C VAL A 155 8.04 -0.79 -15.71
N GLN A 156 6.95 -0.96 -14.96
CA GLN A 156 5.70 -1.52 -15.49
C GLN A 156 5.06 -0.61 -16.56
N ASP A 157 4.36 -1.25 -17.50
CA ASP A 157 3.64 -0.61 -18.60
C ASP A 157 2.50 0.30 -18.05
N PRO A 158 2.36 1.56 -18.52
CA PRO A 158 1.30 2.50 -18.12
C PRO A 158 -0.15 2.04 -18.35
N THR A 159 -0.40 0.82 -18.86
CA THR A 159 -1.75 0.23 -18.95
C THR A 159 -2.42 -0.09 -17.60
N ALA A 160 -1.69 0.03 -16.48
CA ALA A 160 -2.27 -0.02 -15.15
C ALA A 160 -3.32 1.11 -14.95
N PRO A 161 -4.30 0.95 -14.03
CA PRO A 161 -5.26 2.01 -13.74
C PRO A 161 -4.57 3.37 -13.52
N PHE A 162 -5.16 4.47 -14.00
CA PHE A 162 -4.56 5.82 -14.01
C PHE A 162 -3.90 6.26 -12.68
N ALA A 163 -4.37 5.74 -11.54
CA ALA A 163 -3.83 6.04 -10.21
C ALA A 163 -2.49 5.34 -9.88
N LEU A 164 -2.10 4.31 -10.65
CA LEU A 164 -0.86 3.53 -10.50
C LEU A 164 0.11 3.73 -11.66
N ALA A 165 -0.36 4.28 -12.80
CA ALA A 165 0.43 4.45 -14.01
C ALA A 165 1.40 5.65 -13.98
N ARG A 166 1.26 6.59 -13.04
CA ARG A 166 2.08 7.81 -13.01
C ARG A 166 3.10 7.80 -11.87
N PRO A 167 4.29 8.38 -12.08
CA PRO A 167 5.29 8.50 -11.02
C PRO A 167 4.72 9.26 -9.82
N TYR A 168 5.02 8.80 -8.61
CA TYR A 168 4.75 9.55 -7.39
C TYR A 168 5.95 10.46 -7.11
N THR A 169 5.75 11.77 -7.00
CA THR A 169 6.85 12.72 -6.80
C THR A 169 6.87 13.25 -5.38
N ILE A 170 8.06 13.47 -4.85
CA ILE A 170 8.28 14.13 -3.58
C ILE A 170 9.17 15.34 -3.85
N ALA A 171 8.59 16.53 -3.74
CA ALA A 171 9.28 17.79 -3.98
C ALA A 171 9.73 18.43 -2.68
N PHE A 172 10.90 19.05 -2.67
CA PHE A 172 11.37 19.91 -1.59
C PHE A 172 11.85 21.23 -2.18
N LEU A 173 11.39 22.34 -1.62
CA LEU A 173 11.79 23.69 -1.99
C LEU A 173 12.11 24.49 -0.73
N SER A 174 13.31 25.05 -0.64
CA SER A 174 13.62 26.11 0.32
C SER A 174 13.69 27.47 -0.41
N PRO A 175 13.02 28.51 0.09
CA PRO A 175 12.97 29.79 -0.59
C PRO A 175 14.26 30.60 -0.39
N THR A 176 14.50 31.60 -1.24
CA THR A 176 15.51 32.64 -1.00
C THR A 176 14.82 33.90 -0.44
N GLU A 177 15.60 34.93 -0.08
CA GLU A 177 15.06 36.20 0.40
C GLU A 177 14.03 36.81 -0.57
N ARG A 178 14.22 36.61 -1.88
CA ARG A 178 13.33 37.11 -2.94
C ARG A 178 11.92 36.53 -2.85
N HIS A 179 11.75 35.35 -2.27
CA HIS A 179 10.46 34.66 -2.18
C HIS A 179 9.72 34.93 -0.86
N THR A 180 10.34 35.63 0.10
CA THR A 180 9.74 35.96 1.40
C THR A 180 8.34 36.56 1.30
N PRO A 181 8.02 37.49 0.37
CA PRO A 181 6.69 38.06 0.26
C PRO A 181 5.58 37.03 -0.05
N ALA A 182 5.91 35.89 -0.67
CA ALA A 182 4.95 34.81 -0.92
C ALA A 182 4.74 33.88 0.29
N LEU A 183 5.64 33.93 1.27
CA LEU A 183 5.77 32.91 2.32
C LEU A 183 5.66 33.44 3.74
N ARG A 184 5.79 34.76 3.93
CA ARG A 184 5.64 35.42 5.23
C ARG A 184 4.92 36.75 5.06
N GLU A 185 3.98 37.01 5.96
CA GLU A 185 3.24 38.26 6.04
C GLU A 185 3.44 38.94 7.39
N GLY A 186 3.65 40.26 7.33
CA GLY A 186 3.74 41.11 8.50
C GLY A 186 5.02 40.93 9.33
N PRO A 187 5.22 41.78 10.34
CA PRO A 187 6.40 41.75 11.21
C PRO A 187 6.46 40.50 12.10
N GLU A 188 5.31 39.89 12.38
CA GLU A 188 5.20 38.64 13.14
C GLU A 188 5.57 37.39 12.32
N GLY A 189 5.75 37.54 11.00
CA GLY A 189 6.10 36.42 10.11
C GLY A 189 5.00 35.36 10.02
N ARG A 190 3.73 35.77 9.95
CA ARG A 190 2.61 34.82 9.80
C ARG A 190 2.71 34.12 8.45
N LEU A 191 2.29 32.85 8.38
CA LEU A 191 2.20 32.11 7.13
C LEU A 191 0.96 32.58 6.33
N PRO A 192 1.11 33.19 5.14
CA PRO A 192 -0.01 33.62 4.32
C PRO A 192 -0.60 32.44 3.52
N ALA A 193 -1.83 32.61 3.02
CA ALA A 193 -2.49 31.59 2.17
C ALA A 193 -1.71 31.25 0.89
N THR A 194 -0.89 32.17 0.40
CA THR A 194 -0.01 31.95 -0.77
C THR A 194 1.04 30.87 -0.53
N ALA A 195 1.53 30.70 0.71
CA ALA A 195 2.47 29.64 1.05
C ALA A 195 1.83 28.26 0.93
N ASP A 196 0.59 28.15 1.40
CA ASP A 196 -0.20 26.92 1.29
C ASP A 196 -0.58 26.61 -0.15
N HIS A 197 -0.83 27.64 -0.96
CA HIS A 197 -1.03 27.48 -2.40
C HIS A 197 0.23 26.93 -3.09
N TRP A 198 1.41 27.48 -2.80
CA TRP A 198 2.67 26.94 -3.33
C TRP A 198 2.89 25.48 -2.91
N LEU A 199 2.65 25.17 -1.64
CA LEU A 199 2.76 23.80 -1.13
C LEU A 199 1.81 22.85 -1.87
N TRP A 200 0.58 23.29 -2.13
CA TRP A 200 -0.39 22.54 -2.91
C TRP A 200 0.02 22.38 -4.38
N GLN A 201 0.52 23.42 -5.04
CA GLN A 201 1.00 23.36 -6.43
C GLN A 201 2.14 22.34 -6.57
N LEU A 202 3.10 22.34 -5.64
CA LEU A 202 4.18 21.36 -5.60
C LEU A 202 3.66 19.92 -5.41
N ALA A 203 2.77 19.69 -4.44
CA ALA A 203 2.27 18.34 -4.14
C ALA A 203 1.32 17.80 -5.23
N SER A 204 0.48 18.67 -5.80
CA SER A 204 -0.46 18.34 -6.88
C SER A 204 0.21 18.27 -8.25
N ARG A 205 1.43 18.85 -8.34
CA ARG A 205 2.23 18.97 -9.56
C ARG A 205 1.46 19.75 -10.61
N SER A 206 0.86 20.85 -10.19
CA SER A 206 -0.08 21.60 -11.01
C SER A 206 -0.01 23.09 -10.73
N ASN A 207 -0.48 23.88 -11.69
CA ASN A 207 -0.68 25.31 -11.51
C ASN A 207 -2.15 25.69 -11.75
N PRO A 208 -2.54 26.97 -11.56
CA PRO A 208 -3.92 27.40 -11.74
C PRO A 208 -4.50 27.18 -13.15
N GLN A 209 -3.66 27.00 -14.18
CA GLN A 209 -4.12 26.69 -15.53
C GLN A 209 -4.55 25.22 -15.66
N ASP A 210 -3.88 24.31 -14.93
CA ASP A 210 -4.20 22.89 -14.92
C ASP A 210 -5.43 22.59 -14.05
N PHE A 211 -5.53 23.28 -12.91
CA PHE A 211 -6.60 23.13 -11.93
C PHE A 211 -6.91 24.48 -11.26
N PRO A 212 -7.89 25.23 -11.77
CA PRO A 212 -8.33 26.44 -11.10
C PRO A 212 -8.99 26.09 -9.77
N LEU A 213 -8.44 26.59 -8.67
CA LEU A 213 -9.04 26.43 -7.35
C LEU A 213 -10.21 27.40 -7.21
N ALA A 214 -11.41 26.86 -7.02
CA ALA A 214 -12.58 27.66 -6.69
C ALA A 214 -12.33 28.36 -5.33
N PRO A 215 -12.55 29.68 -5.20
CA PRO A 215 -12.30 30.40 -3.95
C PRO A 215 -13.03 29.79 -2.74
N GLU A 216 -14.20 29.19 -2.97
CA GLU A 216 -15.05 28.59 -1.95
C GLU A 216 -14.44 27.30 -1.36
N THR A 217 -13.63 26.57 -2.13
CA THR A 217 -13.03 25.28 -1.71
C THR A 217 -11.51 25.35 -1.58
N ALA A 218 -10.88 26.46 -1.96
CA ALA A 218 -9.43 26.63 -1.94
C ALA A 218 -8.82 26.31 -0.56
N ALA A 219 -9.49 26.71 0.53
CA ALA A 219 -9.05 26.44 1.89
C ALA A 219 -9.07 24.93 2.24
N ASP A 220 -10.04 24.18 1.72
CA ASP A 220 -10.14 22.73 1.98
C ASP A 220 -8.99 21.95 1.34
N HIS A 221 -8.48 22.41 0.19
CA HIS A 221 -7.38 21.76 -0.52
C HIS A 221 -6.04 21.86 0.21
N VAL A 222 -5.89 22.81 1.12
CA VAL A 222 -4.66 23.05 1.88
C VAL A 222 -4.79 22.78 3.38
N ARG A 223 -6.00 22.45 3.85
CA ARG A 223 -6.31 22.23 5.26
C ARG A 223 -5.47 21.13 5.92
N ASP A 224 -5.10 20.12 5.14
CA ASP A 224 -4.39 18.94 5.62
C ASP A 224 -2.86 19.09 5.53
N ALA A 225 -2.35 20.32 5.48
CA ALA A 225 -0.92 20.60 5.53
C ALA A 225 -0.32 20.20 6.89
N VAL A 226 0.70 19.35 6.85
CA VAL A 226 1.47 18.92 8.01
C VAL A 226 2.49 20.00 8.38
N ARG A 227 2.26 20.70 9.49
CA ARG A 227 3.16 21.72 10.02
C ARG A 227 4.30 21.08 10.80
N ILE A 228 5.39 20.75 10.12
CA ILE A 228 6.55 20.06 10.73
C ILE A 228 7.24 20.96 11.75
N SER A 229 7.43 22.23 11.42
CA SER A 229 7.90 23.27 12.35
C SER A 229 7.42 24.64 11.90
N ALA A 230 7.81 25.70 12.61
CA ALA A 230 7.55 27.07 12.17
C ALA A 230 8.18 27.39 10.79
N ASP A 231 9.26 26.68 10.42
CA ASP A 231 10.11 27.01 9.26
C ASP A 231 9.78 26.20 8.01
N TRP A 232 8.93 25.17 8.10
CA TRP A 232 8.52 24.39 6.93
C TRP A 232 7.30 23.54 7.18
N SER A 233 6.61 23.22 6.09
CA SER A 233 5.44 22.36 6.07
C SER A 233 5.52 21.32 4.96
N ALA A 234 4.67 20.32 5.06
CA ALA A 234 4.50 19.32 4.03
C ALA A 234 3.03 19.12 3.69
N LEU A 235 2.78 18.66 2.47
CA LEU A 235 1.45 18.21 2.04
C LEU A 235 1.60 16.91 1.29
N VAL A 236 0.73 15.95 1.61
CA VAL A 236 0.70 14.63 0.98
C VAL A 236 -0.62 14.51 0.22
N LEU A 237 -0.54 14.27 -1.08
CA LEU A 237 -1.66 14.03 -1.97
C LEU A 237 -1.52 12.66 -2.63
N ARG A 238 -2.58 12.22 -3.33
CA ARG A 238 -2.64 10.90 -3.97
C ARG A 238 -1.53 10.63 -4.99
N GLN A 239 -1.03 11.67 -5.66
CA GLN A 239 -0.02 11.51 -6.72
C GLN A 239 1.32 12.20 -6.43
N GLY A 240 1.48 12.80 -5.27
CA GLY A 240 2.72 13.44 -4.88
C GLY A 240 2.68 14.01 -3.48
N ALA A 241 3.85 14.31 -2.95
CA ALA A 241 4.04 15.04 -1.71
C ALA A 241 4.99 16.22 -1.96
N ALA A 242 4.87 17.25 -1.14
CA ALA A 242 5.78 18.38 -1.18
C ALA A 242 6.18 18.82 0.22
N PHE A 243 7.36 19.42 0.30
CA PHE A 243 7.93 20.09 1.46
C PHE A 243 8.32 21.50 1.05
N LEU A 244 7.85 22.50 1.82
CA LEU A 244 8.09 23.90 1.53
C LEU A 244 8.69 24.60 2.75
N GLY A 245 9.84 25.23 2.57
CA GLY A 245 10.43 26.15 3.53
C GLY A 245 9.67 27.48 3.57
N HIS A 246 9.57 28.07 4.75
CA HIS A 246 8.85 29.31 5.01
C HIS A 246 9.76 30.49 5.37
N ARG A 247 11.07 30.28 5.53
CA ARG A 247 12.06 31.34 5.75
C ARG A 247 13.15 31.24 4.69
N PRO A 248 13.86 32.32 4.37
CA PRO A 248 14.99 32.27 3.45
C PRO A 248 16.03 31.23 3.87
N ASP A 249 16.50 30.46 2.88
CA ASP A 249 17.65 29.56 3.00
C ASP A 249 18.94 30.37 2.90
N SER A 250 19.74 30.34 3.95
CA SER A 250 21.05 31.00 4.00
C SER A 250 22.16 30.19 3.31
N GLY A 251 21.84 29.00 2.80
CA GLY A 251 22.76 28.14 2.05
C GLY A 251 23.37 27.04 2.91
N ASP A 252 24.67 26.80 2.73
CA ASP A 252 25.35 25.70 3.41
C ASP A 252 25.41 25.92 4.92
N GLY A 253 25.04 24.87 5.67
CA GLY A 253 24.94 24.93 7.13
C GLY A 253 23.58 25.40 7.65
N ASP A 254 22.68 25.86 6.78
CA ASP A 254 21.29 26.17 7.14
C ASP A 254 20.52 24.89 7.55
N PHE A 255 19.50 25.06 8.40
CA PHE A 255 18.52 24.02 8.73
C PHE A 255 17.91 23.36 7.48
N TYR A 256 17.75 24.07 6.35
CA TYR A 256 17.20 23.45 5.15
C TYR A 256 18.08 22.36 4.55
N GLY A 257 19.39 22.33 4.82
CA GLY A 257 20.22 21.16 4.53
C GLY A 257 19.75 19.92 5.30
N PHE A 258 19.37 20.08 6.58
CA PHE A 258 18.76 19.01 7.37
C PHE A 258 17.36 18.64 6.89
N GLY A 259 16.56 19.64 6.49
CA GLY A 259 15.21 19.43 5.98
C GLY A 259 15.19 18.64 4.67
N ALA A 260 16.03 19.03 3.72
CA ALA A 260 16.28 18.31 2.46
C ALA A 260 16.77 16.87 2.71
N LEU A 261 17.70 16.69 3.65
CA LEU A 261 18.16 15.36 4.03
C LEU A 261 17.00 14.49 4.55
N HIS A 262 16.12 15.04 5.41
CA HIS A 262 14.99 14.29 5.98
C HIS A 262 13.89 14.00 4.95
N SER A 263 13.59 14.93 4.04
CA SER A 263 12.58 14.73 2.99
C SER A 263 12.93 13.54 2.10
N ARG A 264 14.23 13.33 1.82
CA ARG A 264 14.75 12.22 0.98
C ARG A 264 15.10 10.94 1.72
N THR A 265 14.99 10.93 3.04
CA THR A 265 15.36 9.78 3.86
C THR A 265 14.20 9.35 4.74
N ILE A 266 14.11 9.88 5.96
CA ILE A 266 13.13 9.48 6.97
C ILE A 266 11.69 9.71 6.51
N TYR A 267 11.43 10.85 5.86
CA TYR A 267 10.07 11.18 5.41
C TYR A 267 9.71 10.44 4.13
N LEU A 268 10.65 10.28 3.19
CA LEU A 268 10.50 9.36 2.07
C LEU A 268 10.15 7.95 2.56
N ASP A 269 10.83 7.44 3.57
CA ASP A 269 10.60 6.09 4.10
C ASP A 269 9.21 5.91 4.71
N ALA A 270 8.69 6.94 5.39
CA ALA A 270 7.31 6.94 5.86
C ALA A 270 6.33 6.85 4.69
N LEU A 271 6.56 7.60 3.61
CA LEU A 271 5.72 7.55 2.40
C LEU A 271 5.85 6.21 1.65
N LEU A 272 7.06 5.65 1.53
CA LEU A 272 7.29 4.33 0.93
C LEU A 272 6.59 3.23 1.73
N LEU A 273 6.62 3.31 3.06
CA LEU A 273 5.87 2.38 3.91
C LEU A 273 4.35 2.49 3.67
N GLY A 274 3.84 3.71 3.47
CA GLY A 274 2.46 3.94 3.05
C GLY A 274 2.16 3.27 1.70
N ALA A 275 3.07 3.36 0.73
CA ALA A 275 2.94 2.68 -0.55
C ALA A 275 2.91 1.15 -0.41
N LEU A 276 3.80 0.57 0.41
CA LEU A 276 3.77 -0.86 0.74
C LEU A 276 2.44 -1.27 1.39
N GLN A 277 1.91 -0.44 2.31
CA GLN A 277 0.62 -0.70 2.94
C GLN A 277 -0.53 -0.68 1.93
N ARG A 278 -0.53 0.28 0.99
CA ARG A 278 -1.51 0.35 -0.09
C ARG A 278 -1.47 -0.91 -0.94
N ASP A 279 -0.29 -1.32 -1.39
CA ASP A 279 -0.13 -2.46 -2.30
C ASP A 279 -0.58 -3.77 -1.65
N HIS A 280 -0.31 -3.97 -0.35
CA HIS A 280 -0.84 -5.11 0.40
C HIS A 280 -2.36 -5.04 0.65
N ILE A 281 -2.94 -3.85 0.85
CA ILE A 281 -4.40 -3.71 0.96
C ILE A 281 -5.08 -4.01 -0.38
N ASP A 282 -4.48 -3.59 -1.50
CA ASP A 282 -4.93 -3.94 -2.85
C ASP A 282 -4.92 -5.48 -3.02
N GLU A 283 -3.83 -6.15 -2.65
CA GLU A 283 -3.75 -7.62 -2.66
C GLU A 283 -4.81 -8.29 -1.77
N LEU A 284 -5.03 -7.82 -0.55
CA LEU A 284 -6.04 -8.40 0.35
C LEU A 284 -7.46 -8.22 -0.19
N THR A 285 -7.75 -7.10 -0.87
CA THR A 285 -9.04 -6.84 -1.54
C THR A 285 -9.27 -7.85 -2.67
N ASP A 286 -8.21 -8.14 -3.40
CA ASP A 286 -8.15 -9.09 -4.50
C ASP A 286 -8.27 -10.55 -4.02
N GLU A 287 -7.63 -10.92 -2.92
CA GLU A 287 -7.80 -12.22 -2.26
C GLU A 287 -9.24 -12.43 -1.79
N LEU A 288 -9.82 -11.41 -1.16
CA LEU A 288 -11.20 -11.41 -0.66
C LEU A 288 -12.20 -11.65 -1.79
N SER A 289 -12.05 -10.94 -2.92
CA SER A 289 -12.92 -11.08 -4.09
C SER A 289 -12.88 -12.49 -4.70
N GLU A 290 -11.76 -13.20 -4.55
CA GLU A 290 -11.59 -14.54 -5.11
C GLU A 290 -12.05 -15.67 -4.17
N VAL A 291 -12.39 -15.39 -2.90
CA VAL A 291 -12.73 -16.41 -1.90
C VAL A 291 -13.85 -17.35 -2.39
N PHE A 292 -14.88 -16.81 -3.04
CA PHE A 292 -16.05 -17.59 -3.51
C PHE A 292 -15.93 -18.21 -4.90
N THR A 293 -14.83 -17.99 -5.62
CA THR A 293 -14.64 -18.56 -6.98
C THR A 293 -14.56 -20.09 -6.98
N SER A 294 -14.37 -20.73 -5.82
CA SER A 294 -14.32 -22.18 -5.68
C SER A 294 -14.96 -22.65 -4.36
N PRO A 295 -16.28 -22.91 -4.34
CA PRO A 295 -17.01 -23.29 -3.12
C PRO A 295 -16.43 -24.50 -2.38
N ARG A 296 -15.84 -25.46 -3.10
CA ARG A 296 -15.23 -26.68 -2.52
C ARG A 296 -13.97 -26.41 -1.68
N ARG A 297 -13.37 -25.22 -1.76
CA ARG A 297 -12.15 -24.85 -1.04
C ARG A 297 -12.35 -23.61 -0.14
N LEU A 298 -13.60 -23.26 0.16
CA LEU A 298 -13.94 -22.04 0.87
C LEU A 298 -13.21 -21.93 2.23
N ALA A 299 -13.31 -22.96 3.07
CA ALA A 299 -12.65 -22.98 4.39
C ALA A 299 -11.14 -22.78 4.30
N GLY A 300 -10.48 -23.46 3.36
CA GLY A 300 -9.04 -23.33 3.13
C GLY A 300 -8.63 -21.95 2.63
N ARG A 301 -9.45 -21.31 1.77
CA ARG A 301 -9.22 -19.96 1.26
C ARG A 301 -9.43 -18.89 2.33
N VAL A 302 -10.48 -19.01 3.14
CA VAL A 302 -10.73 -18.11 4.28
C VAL A 302 -9.58 -18.19 5.28
N ALA A 303 -9.12 -19.40 5.62
CA ALA A 303 -7.97 -19.56 6.52
C ALA A 303 -6.66 -19.00 5.93
N ALA A 304 -6.48 -19.04 4.61
CA ALA A 304 -5.35 -18.40 3.94
C ALA A 304 -5.44 -16.87 4.03
N LEU A 305 -6.62 -16.29 3.74
CA LEU A 305 -6.88 -14.85 3.86
C LEU A 305 -6.66 -14.35 5.29
N GLU A 306 -7.17 -15.05 6.31
CA GLU A 306 -6.95 -14.70 7.72
C GLU A 306 -5.44 -14.69 8.07
N ARG A 307 -4.67 -15.63 7.51
CA ARG A 307 -3.21 -15.66 7.67
C ARG A 307 -2.55 -14.47 6.98
N SER A 308 -2.96 -14.13 5.76
CA SER A 308 -2.47 -12.94 5.03
C SER A 308 -2.75 -11.66 5.83
N ILE A 309 -3.96 -11.50 6.36
CA ILE A 309 -4.35 -10.36 7.22
C ILE A 309 -3.47 -10.29 8.48
N ALA A 310 -3.23 -11.43 9.15
CA ALA A 310 -2.40 -11.47 10.34
C ALA A 310 -0.93 -11.08 10.04
N LEU A 311 -0.37 -11.58 8.93
CA LEU A 311 0.97 -11.24 8.47
C LEU A 311 1.07 -9.74 8.15
N PHE A 312 0.14 -9.20 7.36
CA PHE A 312 0.05 -7.78 7.05
C PHE A 312 0.02 -6.92 8.32
N ARG A 313 -0.86 -7.28 9.27
CA ARG A 313 -1.01 -6.54 10.52
C ARG A 313 0.25 -6.56 11.39
N SER A 314 0.94 -7.69 11.44
CA SER A 314 2.14 -7.84 12.26
C SER A 314 3.36 -7.11 11.67
N GLY A 315 3.47 -7.04 10.34
CA GLY A 315 4.61 -6.53 9.61
C GLY A 315 4.50 -5.07 9.19
N TYR A 316 3.33 -4.65 8.68
CA TYR A 316 3.16 -3.38 7.98
C TYR A 316 2.17 -2.43 8.65
N TRP A 317 1.11 -2.95 9.29
CA TRP A 317 0.01 -2.13 9.80
C TRP A 317 0.16 -1.81 11.30
N ARG A 318 0.83 -0.69 11.61
CA ARG A 318 0.84 -0.10 12.97
C ARG A 318 0.56 1.40 12.90
N GLN A 319 -0.16 1.92 13.90
CA GLN A 319 -0.54 3.33 14.00
C GLN A 319 0.61 4.25 14.44
N HIS A 320 1.63 3.70 15.12
CA HIS A 320 2.82 4.44 15.53
C HIS A 320 4.07 3.71 15.03
N LEU A 321 4.73 4.31 14.05
CA LEU A 321 5.83 3.67 13.31
C LEU A 321 7.16 4.30 13.62
N THR A 322 7.17 5.53 14.11
CA THR A 322 8.38 6.22 14.56
C THR A 322 8.19 6.79 15.95
N ALA A 323 9.29 7.00 16.68
CA ALA A 323 9.31 7.84 17.88
C ALA A 323 9.21 9.35 17.54
N HIS A 324 9.21 9.70 16.25
CA HIS A 324 9.31 11.08 15.76
C HIS A 324 8.01 11.52 15.06
N GLY A 325 7.31 12.47 15.69
CA GLY A 325 5.98 12.94 15.28
C GLY A 325 5.80 13.18 13.78
N PRO A 326 6.62 14.02 13.10
CA PRO A 326 6.36 14.40 11.71
C PRO A 326 6.30 13.24 10.71
N ALA A 327 7.10 12.19 10.90
CA ALA A 327 7.06 11.02 10.02
C ALA A 327 5.76 10.21 10.16
N ASN A 328 5.21 10.13 11.38
CA ASN A 328 3.89 9.51 11.60
C ASN A 328 2.78 10.35 10.95
N GLU A 329 2.83 11.69 11.08
CA GLU A 329 1.84 12.59 10.47
C GLU A 329 1.82 12.47 8.94
N LEU A 330 3.00 12.40 8.30
CA LEU A 330 3.10 12.22 6.85
C LEU A 330 2.49 10.89 6.39
N LEU A 331 2.73 9.81 7.14
CA LEU A 331 2.11 8.54 6.81
C LEU A 331 0.60 8.57 7.04
N LEU A 332 0.11 9.16 8.13
CA LEU A 332 -1.33 9.31 8.36
C LEU A 332 -1.98 10.09 7.22
N ALA A 333 -1.34 11.17 6.76
CA ALA A 333 -1.78 11.93 5.60
C ALA A 333 -1.82 11.05 4.33
N PHE A 334 -0.78 10.23 4.08
CA PHE A 334 -0.77 9.27 2.98
C PHE A 334 -1.91 8.24 3.10
N GLN A 335 -2.08 7.63 4.27
CA GLN A 335 -3.11 6.64 4.56
C GLN A 335 -4.52 7.21 4.32
N ASN A 336 -4.74 8.46 4.72
CA ASN A 336 -6.01 9.16 4.52
C ASN A 336 -6.28 9.43 3.04
N GLN A 337 -5.27 9.89 2.28
CA GLN A 337 -5.40 10.12 0.83
C GLN A 337 -5.77 8.85 0.06
N HIS A 338 -5.27 7.70 0.50
CA HIS A 338 -5.55 6.40 -0.11
C HIS A 338 -6.70 5.64 0.58
N ARG A 339 -7.36 6.24 1.56
CA ARG A 339 -8.43 5.64 2.39
C ARG A 339 -8.05 4.28 2.98
N LEU A 340 -6.77 4.07 3.27
CA LEU A 340 -6.25 2.77 3.71
C LEU A 340 -6.94 2.25 4.97
N PRO A 341 -7.20 3.07 6.02
CA PRO A 341 -7.86 2.57 7.22
C PRO A 341 -9.30 2.12 6.97
N ALA A 342 -10.05 2.86 6.15
CA ALA A 342 -11.43 2.50 5.79
C ALA A 342 -11.46 1.19 4.99
N ARG A 343 -10.64 1.09 3.94
CA ARG A 343 -10.53 -0.12 3.11
C ARG A 343 -10.12 -1.35 3.93
N PHE A 344 -9.14 -1.19 4.83
CA PHE A 344 -8.71 -2.30 5.67
C PHE A 344 -9.79 -2.74 6.66
N ASN A 345 -10.56 -1.80 7.22
CA ASN A 345 -11.70 -2.14 8.08
C ASN A 345 -12.81 -2.88 7.32
N GLU A 346 -13.08 -2.51 6.06
CA GLU A 346 -14.02 -3.23 5.18
C GLU A 346 -13.56 -4.68 4.96
N ILE A 347 -12.27 -4.89 4.63
CA ILE A 347 -11.68 -6.23 4.47
C ILE A 347 -11.84 -7.06 5.76
N LEU A 348 -11.57 -6.46 6.93
CA LEU A 348 -11.71 -7.16 8.21
C LEU A 348 -13.17 -7.57 8.49
N ALA A 349 -14.12 -6.69 8.18
CA ALA A 349 -15.54 -6.97 8.36
C ALA A 349 -16.01 -8.13 7.47
N GLU A 350 -15.64 -8.09 6.19
CA GLU A 350 -16.03 -9.10 5.21
C GLU A 350 -15.34 -10.45 5.46
N ALA A 351 -14.06 -10.45 5.83
CA ALA A 351 -13.36 -11.67 6.24
C ALA A 351 -14.03 -12.33 7.46
N ALA A 352 -14.51 -11.53 8.42
CA ALA A 352 -15.26 -12.04 9.57
C ALA A 352 -16.63 -12.63 9.17
N ASP A 353 -17.33 -12.04 8.20
CA ASP A 353 -18.55 -12.61 7.63
C ASP A 353 -18.28 -13.97 6.96
N TYR A 354 -17.19 -14.09 6.21
CA TYR A 354 -16.82 -15.34 5.54
C TYR A 354 -16.45 -16.44 6.54
N SER A 355 -15.72 -16.10 7.60
CA SER A 355 -15.39 -17.00 8.69
C SER A 355 -16.65 -17.54 9.38
N ARG A 356 -17.63 -16.67 9.67
CA ARG A 356 -18.95 -17.08 10.21
C ARG A 356 -19.71 -18.02 9.28
N LEU A 357 -19.67 -17.76 7.96
CA LEU A 357 -20.32 -18.60 6.97
C LEU A 357 -19.70 -20.00 6.90
N VAL A 358 -18.37 -20.10 6.91
CA VAL A 358 -17.64 -21.38 6.97
C VAL A 358 -17.99 -22.16 8.23
N GLN A 359 -17.94 -21.52 9.40
CA GLN A 359 -18.29 -22.16 10.67
C GLN A 359 -19.74 -22.69 10.68
N THR A 360 -20.67 -21.94 10.07
CA THR A 360 -22.07 -22.36 9.95
C THR A 360 -22.19 -23.58 9.02
N GLN A 361 -21.48 -23.60 7.90
CA GLN A 361 -21.48 -24.74 6.97
C GLN A 361 -20.87 -26.00 7.61
N GLU A 362 -19.74 -25.87 8.32
CA GLU A 362 -19.09 -26.99 9.02
C GLU A 362 -20.00 -27.54 10.13
N SER A 363 -20.63 -26.67 10.91
CA SER A 363 -21.58 -27.07 11.96
C SER A 363 -22.78 -27.82 11.39
N GLN A 364 -23.30 -27.41 10.23
CA GLN A 364 -24.36 -28.10 9.51
C GLN A 364 -23.90 -29.47 8.97
N GLN A 365 -22.66 -29.58 8.49
CA GLN A 365 -22.10 -30.85 8.03
C GLN A 365 -21.89 -31.85 9.19
N ILE A 366 -21.35 -31.40 10.32
CA ILE A 366 -21.18 -32.23 11.53
C ILE A 366 -22.54 -32.69 12.04
N SER A 367 -23.50 -31.76 12.18
CA SER A 367 -24.86 -32.09 12.62
C SER A 367 -25.55 -33.05 11.64
N GLY A 368 -25.33 -32.87 10.33
CA GLY A 368 -25.82 -33.78 9.29
C GLY A 368 -25.20 -35.17 9.39
N ALA A 369 -23.87 -35.26 9.54
CA ALA A 369 -23.15 -36.52 9.69
C ALA A 369 -23.55 -37.27 10.96
N LEU A 370 -23.71 -36.55 12.08
CA LEU A 370 -24.24 -37.11 13.32
C LEU A 370 -25.68 -37.62 13.12
N GLY A 371 -26.51 -36.84 12.43
CA GLY A 371 -27.88 -37.26 12.07
C GLY A 371 -27.89 -38.54 11.22
N VAL A 372 -26.99 -38.68 10.24
CA VAL A 372 -26.83 -39.92 9.47
C VAL A 372 -26.39 -41.08 10.37
N LEU A 373 -25.39 -40.86 11.23
CA LEU A 373 -24.91 -41.86 12.18
C LEU A 373 -26.04 -42.33 13.09
N THR A 374 -26.91 -41.43 13.56
CA THR A 374 -28.08 -41.80 14.37
C THR A 374 -29.13 -42.54 13.56
N VAL A 375 -29.47 -42.07 12.35
CA VAL A 375 -30.49 -42.70 11.48
C VAL A 375 -30.07 -44.10 11.01
N LEU A 376 -28.79 -44.33 10.76
CA LEU A 376 -28.27 -45.64 10.34
C LEU A 376 -27.88 -46.52 11.52
N GLY A 377 -27.17 -45.95 12.50
CA GLY A 377 -26.57 -46.69 13.61
C GLY A 377 -27.59 -47.17 14.64
N LEU A 378 -28.67 -46.42 14.87
CA LEU A 378 -29.66 -46.79 15.88
C LEU A 378 -30.50 -48.00 15.44
N PRO A 379 -31.06 -48.06 14.21
CA PRO A 379 -31.74 -49.26 13.72
C PRO A 379 -30.80 -50.46 13.55
N LEU A 380 -29.56 -50.23 13.10
CA LEU A 380 -28.57 -51.30 12.93
C LEU A 380 -28.13 -51.89 14.28
N GLY A 381 -27.79 -51.04 15.24
CA GLY A 381 -27.41 -51.47 16.59
C GLY A 381 -28.55 -52.18 17.32
N THR A 382 -29.80 -51.72 17.14
CA THR A 382 -30.98 -52.39 17.70
C THR A 382 -31.17 -53.77 17.07
N ALA A 383 -31.04 -53.91 15.75
CA ALA A 383 -31.16 -55.20 15.07
C ALA A 383 -30.08 -56.19 15.49
N LEU A 384 -28.83 -55.74 15.63
CA LEU A 384 -27.72 -56.57 16.11
C LEU A 384 -27.89 -56.98 17.59
N GLY A 385 -28.37 -56.08 18.45
CA GLY A 385 -28.67 -56.40 19.85
C GLY A 385 -29.80 -57.42 20.00
N ILE A 386 -30.85 -57.32 19.16
CA ILE A 386 -31.93 -58.31 19.10
C ILE A 386 -31.38 -59.67 18.65
N LEU A 387 -30.47 -59.70 17.67
CA LEU A 387 -29.82 -60.91 17.19
C LEU A 387 -29.02 -61.62 18.29
N GLN A 388 -28.24 -60.88 19.08
CA GLN A 388 -27.49 -61.42 20.21
C GLN A 388 -28.37 -62.10 21.27
N VAL A 389 -29.62 -61.65 21.44
CA VAL A 389 -30.58 -62.25 22.38
C VAL A 389 -31.29 -63.49 21.78
N LEU A 390 -31.53 -63.49 20.47
CA LEU A 390 -32.21 -64.60 19.76
C LEU A 390 -31.29 -65.78 19.42
N GLY A 391 -29.96 -65.57 19.44
CA GLY A 391 -28.96 -66.58 19.13
C GLY A 391 -28.63 -66.66 17.63
N ASP A 392 -27.35 -66.83 17.31
CA ASP A 392 -26.80 -66.75 15.94
C ASP A 392 -26.89 -68.07 15.15
N ASP A 393 -27.51 -69.11 15.72
CA ASP A 393 -27.49 -70.47 15.18
C ASP A 393 -28.45 -70.69 14.00
N SER A 394 -29.22 -69.66 13.60
CA SER A 394 -30.15 -69.77 12.48
C SER A 394 -30.03 -68.62 11.47
N LEU A 395 -29.65 -68.99 10.25
CA LEU A 395 -29.62 -68.13 9.06
C LEU A 395 -30.94 -67.35 8.81
N PRO A 396 -32.15 -67.90 9.09
CA PRO A 396 -33.40 -67.18 8.94
C PRO A 396 -33.55 -65.99 9.90
N HIS A 397 -33.13 -66.11 11.17
CA HIS A 397 -33.21 -65.00 12.13
C HIS A 397 -32.29 -63.85 11.72
N LEU A 398 -31.13 -64.16 11.15
CA LEU A 398 -30.21 -63.16 10.62
C LEU A 398 -30.80 -62.40 9.42
N LEU A 399 -31.45 -63.10 8.49
CA LEU A 399 -32.13 -62.46 7.35
C LEU A 399 -33.32 -61.59 7.78
N VAL A 400 -34.10 -62.05 8.76
CA VAL A 400 -35.25 -61.28 9.29
C VAL A 400 -34.79 -60.02 10.03
N ALA A 401 -33.75 -60.12 10.86
CA ALA A 401 -33.17 -58.97 11.55
C ALA A 401 -32.59 -57.94 10.57
N LEU A 402 -31.90 -58.41 9.52
CA LEU A 402 -31.36 -57.54 8.47
C LEU A 402 -32.49 -56.85 7.69
N ALA A 403 -33.53 -57.60 7.29
CA ALA A 403 -34.69 -57.04 6.57
C ALA A 403 -35.45 -56.01 7.40
N LEU A 404 -35.67 -56.28 8.71
CA LEU A 404 -36.28 -55.33 9.63
C LEU A 404 -35.42 -54.08 9.83
N SER A 405 -34.10 -54.23 9.90
CA SER A 405 -33.19 -53.09 10.00
C SER A 405 -33.25 -52.20 8.76
N VAL A 406 -33.20 -52.79 7.56
CA VAL A 406 -33.33 -52.06 6.29
C VAL A 406 -34.69 -51.38 6.18
N ALA A 407 -35.78 -52.05 6.55
CA ALA A 407 -37.13 -51.49 6.54
C ALA A 407 -37.28 -50.34 7.55
N ALA A 408 -36.72 -50.48 8.76
CA ALA A 408 -36.72 -49.44 9.77
C ALA A 408 -35.90 -48.22 9.34
N THR A 409 -34.71 -48.42 8.78
CA THR A 409 -33.89 -47.35 8.20
C THR A 409 -34.62 -46.65 7.06
N ALA A 410 -35.23 -47.40 6.13
CA ALA A 410 -36.04 -46.83 5.05
C ALA A 410 -37.23 -46.01 5.59
N GLY A 411 -37.92 -46.52 6.62
CA GLY A 411 -38.99 -45.81 7.32
C GLY A 411 -38.53 -44.49 7.93
N VAL A 412 -37.41 -44.50 8.66
CA VAL A 412 -36.83 -43.28 9.27
C VAL A 412 -36.45 -42.25 8.20
N LEU A 413 -35.91 -42.68 7.05
CA LEU A 413 -35.57 -41.78 5.94
C LEU A 413 -36.79 -41.10 5.29
N THR A 414 -38.00 -41.66 5.44
CA THR A 414 -39.24 -41.00 4.96
C THR A 414 -39.78 -39.94 5.92
N THR A 415 -39.31 -39.91 7.18
CA THR A 415 -39.72 -38.90 8.16
C THR A 415 -39.19 -37.50 7.79
N ARG A 416 -39.75 -36.45 8.40
CA ARG A 416 -39.31 -35.06 8.18
C ARG A 416 -37.85 -34.87 8.56
N TYR A 417 -37.39 -35.54 9.62
CA TYR A 417 -36.00 -35.52 10.08
C TYR A 417 -35.07 -36.28 9.12
N GLY A 418 -35.45 -37.48 8.68
CA GLY A 418 -34.69 -38.24 7.68
C GLY A 418 -34.54 -37.51 6.34
N ARG A 419 -35.59 -36.81 5.90
CA ARG A 419 -35.55 -35.96 4.70
C ARG A 419 -34.65 -34.73 4.86
N LEU A 420 -34.61 -34.12 6.03
CA LEU A 420 -33.69 -33.01 6.34
C LEU A 420 -32.22 -33.47 6.28
N VAL A 421 -31.92 -34.63 6.87
CA VAL A 421 -30.57 -35.26 6.82
C VAL A 421 -30.18 -35.65 5.38
N LEU A 422 -31.12 -36.15 4.57
CA LEU A 422 -30.88 -36.42 3.15
C LEU A 422 -30.65 -35.14 2.34
N SER A 423 -31.34 -34.04 2.68
CA SER A 423 -31.15 -32.75 2.02
C SER A 423 -29.81 -32.08 2.38
N SER A 424 -29.34 -32.23 3.63
CA SER A 424 -28.01 -31.73 4.02
C SER A 424 -26.88 -32.50 3.33
N LEU A 425 -27.06 -33.80 3.07
CA LEU A 425 -26.14 -34.61 2.25
C LEU A 425 -26.17 -34.24 0.76
N ARG A 426 -27.35 -33.95 0.19
CA ARG A 426 -27.49 -33.52 -1.21
C ARG A 426 -26.94 -32.12 -1.44
N GLY A 427 -27.03 -31.22 -0.47
CA GLY A 427 -26.34 -29.93 -0.50
C GLY A 427 -24.81 -30.06 -0.59
N GLY A 428 -24.24 -31.18 -0.14
CA GLY A 428 -22.81 -31.51 -0.29
C GLY A 428 -22.42 -32.24 -1.58
N LYS A 429 -23.39 -32.74 -2.38
CA LYS A 429 -23.15 -33.49 -3.64
C LYS A 429 -23.87 -32.92 -4.89
N GLY A 430 -24.63 -31.84 -4.76
CA GLY A 430 -25.47 -31.27 -5.82
C GLY A 430 -24.80 -30.10 -6.57
N GLY A 431 -23.80 -30.40 -7.38
CA GLY A 431 -23.28 -29.51 -8.42
C GLY A 431 -22.95 -30.33 -9.66
N SER A 432 -23.93 -31.10 -10.15
CA SER A 432 -23.93 -31.73 -11.46
C SER A 432 -25.19 -31.25 -12.18
N ALA A 433 -24.97 -30.52 -13.26
CA ALA A 433 -25.94 -30.09 -14.26
C ALA A 433 -27.14 -29.26 -13.77
N ARG A 434 -27.01 -27.94 -13.85
CA ARG A 434 -27.68 -27.17 -14.92
C ARG A 434 -26.91 -25.90 -15.22
#